data_AF-A0A2N0VFB4-F1
#
_entry.id   AF-A0A2N0VFB4-F1
#
_cell.length_a   1.000
_cell.length_b   1.000
_cell.length_c   1.000
_cell.angle_alpha   90.00
_cell.angle_beta   90.00
_cell.angle_gamma   90.00
#
_symmetry.space_group_name_H-M   'P 1'
#
loop_
_entity.id
_entity.type
_entity.pdbx_description
1 polymer ?
#
loop_
_entity_poly.entity_id
_entity_poly.type
_entity_poly.pdbx_seq_one_letter_code
_entity_poly.pdbx_strand_id
1 'polypeptide(L)' 'MIGVKVKDNESIDRAINRFKKMVTRSRVLNEYKERQQYTKPSEERREALKKSIREERRRQRDNY' A
#
# COMPACT_ATOMS: atom_id res chain seq x y z
N MET A 1 -3.42 11.95 -11.17
CA MET A 1 -2.98 11.05 -12.26
C MET A 1 -1.53 10.65 -12.00
N ILE A 2 -1.25 9.37 -11.83
CA ILE A 2 0.12 8.88 -11.60
C ILE A 2 0.81 8.79 -12.96
N GLY A 3 1.91 9.51 -13.14
CA GLY A 3 2.68 9.51 -14.37
C GLY A 3 4.16 9.74 -14.09
N VAL A 4 5.01 9.01 -14.80
CA VAL A 4 6.48 9.16 -14.72
C VAL A 4 6.95 9.81 -16.02
N LYS A 5 7.60 10.97 -15.92
CA LYS A 5 8.30 11.55 -17.06
C LYS A 5 9.60 10.77 -17.29
N VAL A 6 9.77 10.25 -18.49
CA VAL A 6 11.01 9.56 -18.91
C VAL A 6 12.03 10.63 -19.29
N LYS A 7 13.28 10.47 -18.85
CA LYS A 7 14.40 11.35 -19.25
C LYS A 7 15.12 10.74 -20.46
N ASP A 8 15.74 11.58 -21.29
CA ASP A 8 16.32 11.18 -22.58
C ASP A 8 17.44 10.13 -22.49
N ASN A 9 18.11 9.99 -21.34
CA ASN A 9 19.18 9.02 -21.10
C ASN A 9 18.74 7.84 -20.21
N GLU A 10 17.45 7.49 -20.23
CA GLU A 10 16.94 6.42 -19.39
C GLU A 10 16.47 5.20 -20.19
N SER A 11 16.88 4.01 -19.75
CA SER A 11 16.31 2.75 -20.22
C SER A 11 14.82 2.67 -19.86
N ILE A 12 14.00 2.27 -20.83
CA ILE A 12 12.55 2.10 -20.73
C ILE A 12 12.18 1.20 -19.52
N ASP A 13 12.94 0.15 -19.27
CA ASP A 13 12.70 -0.78 -18.16
C ASP A 13 12.81 -0.10 -16.79
N ARG A 14 13.75 0.85 -16.65
CA ARG A 14 13.92 1.63 -15.42
C ARG A 14 12.73 2.56 -15.18
N ALA A 15 12.20 3.17 -16.24
CA ALA A 15 11.00 3.98 -16.17
C ALA A 15 9.77 3.15 -15.75
N ILE A 16 9.59 1.96 -16.33
CA ILE A 16 8.52 1.02 -15.96
C ILE A 16 8.63 0.62 -14.48
N ASN A 17 9.83 0.29 -14.01
CA ASN A 17 10.03 -0.11 -12.62
C ASN A 17 9.72 1.03 -11.64
N ARG A 18 10.05 2.27 -11.97
CA ARG A 18 9.65 3.42 -11.14
C ARG A 18 8.15 3.64 -11.14
N PHE A 19 7.51 3.50 -12.30
CA PHE A 19 6.05 3.62 -12.40
C PHE A 19 5.37 2.55 -11.53
N LYS A 20 5.80 1.28 -11.63
CA LYS A 20 5.30 0.20 -10.76
C LYS A 20 5.48 0.53 -9.28
N LYS A 21 6.67 1.00 -8.86
CA LYS A 21 6.92 1.43 -7.47
C LYS A 21 6.00 2.57 -7.03
N MET A 22 5.75 3.55 -7.91
CA MET A 22 4.88 4.69 -7.63
C MET A 22 3.42 4.26 -7.46
N VAL A 23 2.92 3.37 -8.33
CA VAL A 23 1.58 2.78 -8.22
C VAL A 23 1.42 2.00 -6.92
N THR A 24 2.38 1.14 -6.57
CA THR A 24 2.35 0.39 -5.31
C THR A 24 2.38 1.31 -4.09
N ARG A 25 3.19 2.38 -4.13
CA ARG A 25 3.26 3.36 -3.04
C ARG A 25 1.95 4.13 -2.88
N SER A 26 1.32 4.50 -3.99
CA SER A 26 0.07 5.26 -3.97
C SER A 26 -1.14 4.44 -3.49
N ARG A 27 -1.02 3.11 -3.35
CA ARG A 27 -2.08 2.21 -2.85
C ARG A 27 -3.44 2.30 -3.58
N VAL A 28 -3.49 2.91 -4.77
CA VAL A 28 -4.73 3.07 -5.56
C VAL A 28 -5.46 1.74 -5.79
N LEU A 29 -4.71 0.67 -6.06
CA LEU A 29 -5.29 -0.66 -6.27
C LEU A 29 -5.89 -1.26 -4.98
N ASN A 30 -5.33 -0.93 -3.82
CA ASN A 30 -5.86 -1.40 -2.54
C ASN A 30 -7.13 -0.62 -2.18
N GLU A 31 -7.11 0.71 -2.33
CA GLU A 31 -8.29 1.54 -2.10
C GLU A 31 -9.45 1.15 -3.02
N TYR A 32 -9.16 0.85 -4.28
CA TYR A 32 -10.16 0.35 -5.21
C TYR A 32 -10.78 -0.97 -4.74
N LYS A 33 -9.98 -1.89 -4.19
CA LYS A 33 -10.48 -3.16 -3.63
C LYS A 33 -11.30 -2.97 -2.37
N GLU A 34 -10.87 -2.10 -1.47
CA GLU A 34 -11.60 -1.79 -0.23
C GLU A 34 -12.95 -1.15 -0.53
N ARG A 35 -13.03 -0.27 -1.54
CA ARG A 35 -14.25 0.43 -1.94
C ARG A 35 -15.20 -0.39 -2.81
N GLN A 36 -14.79 -1.56 -3.30
CA GLN A 36 -15.67 -2.42 -4.12
C GLN A 36 -16.87 -2.95 -3.33
N GLN A 37 -16.75 -3.06 -2.00
CA GLN A 37 -17.81 -3.54 -1.13
C GLN A 37 -18.05 -2.56 0.03
N TYR A 38 -19.29 -2.50 0.50
CA TYR A 38 -19.59 -1.76 1.72
C TYR A 38 -19.11 -2.54 2.93
N THR A 39 -18.20 -1.94 3.70
CA THR A 39 -17.74 -2.48 4.98
C THR A 39 -18.39 -1.67 6.10
N LYS A 40 -19.02 -2.34 7.06
CA LYS A 40 -19.66 -1.65 8.18
C LYS A 40 -18.59 -0.97 9.04
N PRO A 41 -18.84 0.24 9.59
CA PRO A 41 -17.86 0.93 10.44
C PRO A 41 -17.39 0.11 11.66
N SER A 42 -18.25 -0.77 12.19
CA SER A 42 -17.87 -1.68 13.27
C SER A 42 -16.80 -2.69 12.87
N GLU A 43 -16.88 -3.20 11.63
CA GLU A 43 -15.95 -4.20 11.11
C GLU A 43 -14.59 -3.57 10.80
N GLU A 44 -14.58 -2.38 10.19
CA GLU A 44 -13.37 -1.59 9.96
C GLU A 44 -12.62 -1.33 11.28
N ARG A 45 -13.33 -0.86 12.32
CA ARG A 45 -12.75 -0.63 13.65
C ARG A 45 -12.16 -1.90 14.26
N ARG A 46 -12.86 -3.03 14.12
CA ARG A 46 -12.42 -4.33 14.62
C ARG A 46 -11.16 -4.82 13.91
N GLU A 47 -11.07 -4.65 12.60
CA GLU A 47 -9.89 -5.02 11.82
C GLU A 47 -8.69 -4.13 12.14
N ALA A 48 -8.90 -2.82 12.32
CA ALA A 48 -7.87 -1.89 12.74
C ALA A 48 -7.25 -2.28 14.10
N LEU A 49 -8.09 -2.64 15.08
CA LEU A 49 -7.64 -3.10 16.39
C LEU A 49 -6.86 -4.42 16.31
N LYS A 50 -7.36 -5.40 15.53
CA LYS A 50 -6.64 -6.66 15.33
C LYS A 50 -5.26 -6.43 14.69
N LYS A 51 -5.18 -5.48 13.77
CA LYS A 51 -3.93 -5.11 13.12
C LYS A 51 -2.95 -4.46 14.11
N SER A 52 -3.39 -3.52 14.94
CA SER A 52 -2.52 -2.88 15.93
C SER A 52 -1.94 -3.88 16.93
N ILE A 53 -2.77 -4.79 17.46
CA ILE A 53 -2.32 -5.86 18.36
C ILE A 53 -1.28 -6.75 17.68
N ARG A 54 -1.47 -7.10 16.40
CA ARG A 54 -0.51 -7.91 15.64
C ARG A 54 0.83 -7.18 15.45
N GLU A 55 0.79 -5.89 15.16
CA GLU A 55 1.99 -5.07 15.03
C GLU A 55 2.73 -4.93 16.35
N GLU A 56 2.02 -4.71 17.46
CA GLU A 56 2.60 -4.62 18.79
C GLU A 56 3.30 -5.92 19.19
N ARG A 57 2.65 -7.08 19.01
CA ARG A 57 3.25 -8.39 19.25
C ARG A 57 4.52 -8.61 18.44
N ARG A 58 4.54 -8.15 17.19
CA ARG A 58 5.73 -8.24 16.34
C ARG A 58 6.87 -7.37 16.88
N ARG A 59 6.60 -6.13 17.27
CA ARG A 59 7.60 -5.23 17.86
C ARG A 59 8.18 -5.78 19.16
N GLN A 60 7.34 -6.36 20.01
CA GLN A 60 7.78 -7.01 21.26
C GLN A 60 8.71 -8.19 20.97
N ARG A 61 8.42 -8.98 19.94
CA ARG A 61 9.30 -10.08 19.48
C ARG A 61 10.63 -9.58 18.93
N ASP A 62 10.63 -8.50 18.15
CA ASP A 62 11.84 -7.93 17.54
C ASP A 62 12.74 -7.21 18.58
N ASN A 63 12.18 -6.84 19.75
CA ASN A 63 12.89 -6.18 20.86
C ASN A 63 13.59 -7.15 21.85
N TYR A 64 13.52 -8.47 21.60
CA TYR A 64 14.20 -9.51 22.38
C TYR A 64 15.20 -10.23 21.48
#